data_AF-W1WNN2-F1
#
_entry.id   AF-W1WNN2-F1
#
_cell.length_a   1.000
_cell.length_b   1.000
_cell.length_c   1.000
_cell.angle_alpha   90.00
_cell.angle_beta   90.00
_cell.angle_gamma   90.00
#
_symmetry.space_group_name_H-M   'P 1'
#
loop_
_entity.id
_entity.type
_entity.pdbx_description
1 polymer ?
#
loop_
_entity_poly.entity_id
_entity_poly.type
_entity_poly.pdbx_seq_one_letter_code
_entity_poly.pdbx_strand_id
1 'polypeptide(L)'
;MNTFSQVWVFSDTPSRLPELMNGAQALANQINAFVLNDADGAQAIQLGANHVWKLNGKPDDRMIEDYAGVMADTIRQHGADGLVLLPNTRRGTLLA
;
A
#
# COMPACT_ATOMS: atom_id res chain seq x y z
N MET A 1 10.64 -5.81 18.98
CA MET A 1 9.19 -5.75 19.27
C MET A 1 8.62 -4.80 18.24
N ASN A 2 7.67 -5.24 17.42
CA ASN A 2 7.17 -4.41 16.33
C ASN A 2 6.11 -3.47 16.84
N THR A 3 6.11 -2.24 16.33
CA THR A 3 5.26 -1.15 16.81
C THR A 3 3.79 -1.36 16.41
N PHE A 4 3.54 -2.00 15.26
CA PHE A 4 2.20 -2.26 14.75
C PHE A 4 1.98 -3.74 14.46
N SER A 5 0.72 -4.18 14.59
CA SER A 5 0.24 -5.52 14.20
C SER A 5 0.39 -5.76 12.70
N GLN A 6 0.10 -4.74 11.89
CA GLN A 6 0.23 -4.75 10.43
C GLN A 6 0.51 -3.36 9.87
N VAL A 7 1.17 -3.32 8.71
CA VAL A 7 1.39 -2.12 7.92
C VAL A 7 0.83 -2.33 6.52
N TRP A 8 0.16 -1.32 6.01
CA TRP A 8 -0.34 -1.24 4.64
C TRP A 8 0.53 -0.26 3.87
N VAL A 9 1.01 -0.68 2.71
CA VAL A 9 1.83 0.16 1.82
C VAL A 9 1.06 0.39 0.54
N PHE A 10 1.03 1.63 0.08
CA PHE A 10 0.63 1.94 -1.28
C PHE A 10 1.64 2.89 -1.88
N SER A 11 1.96 2.71 -3.16
CA SER A 11 2.72 3.67 -3.93
C SER A 11 2.13 3.79 -5.32
N ASP A 12 1.89 5.02 -5.76
CA ASP A 12 1.55 5.33 -7.14
C ASP A 12 2.79 5.50 -8.04
N THR A 13 3.97 5.49 -7.43
CA THR A 13 5.25 5.71 -8.08
C THR A 13 6.14 4.47 -7.83
N PRO A 14 6.45 3.66 -8.85
CA PRO A 14 7.20 2.41 -8.67
C PRO A 14 8.55 2.60 -7.96
N SER A 15 9.25 3.70 -8.23
CA SER A 15 10.55 4.00 -7.60
C SER A 15 10.48 4.31 -6.10
N ARG A 16 9.29 4.59 -5.55
CA ARG A 16 9.06 4.86 -4.12
C ARG A 16 8.67 3.61 -3.33
N LEU A 17 8.26 2.55 -4.03
CA LEU A 17 7.85 1.30 -3.39
C LEU A 17 8.96 0.67 -2.53
N PRO A 18 10.24 0.59 -2.97
CA PRO A 18 11.31 0.04 -2.12
C PRO A 18 11.53 0.80 -0.82
N GLU A 19 11.45 2.14 -0.87
CA GLU A 19 11.62 3.00 0.30
C GLU A 19 10.51 2.79 1.33
N LEU A 20 9.25 2.75 0.87
CA LEU A 20 8.10 2.52 1.75
C LEU A 20 8.09 1.10 2.34
N MET A 21 8.46 0.10 1.53
CA MET A 21 8.55 -1.29 1.99
C MET A 21 9.64 -1.47 3.05
N ASN A 22 10.80 -0.80 2.90
CA ASN A 22 11.84 -0.81 3.93
C ASN A 22 11.33 -0.20 5.25
N GLY A 23 10.63 0.93 5.17
CA GLY A 23 9.96 1.53 6.33
C GLY A 23 8.94 0.59 6.97
N ALA A 24 8.13 -0.12 6.18
CA ALA A 24 7.14 -1.07 6.68
C ALA A 24 7.77 -2.24 7.45
N GLN A 25 8.90 -2.77 6.95
CA GLN A 25 9.65 -3.85 7.60
C GLN A 25 10.19 -3.48 8.97
N ALA A 26 10.53 -2.21 9.17
CA ALA A 26 10.97 -1.71 10.47
C ALA A 26 9.82 -1.58 11.50
N LEU A 27 8.56 -1.57 11.02
CA LEU A 27 7.39 -1.20 11.82
C LEU A 27 6.46 -2.38 12.14
N ALA A 28 6.37 -3.39 11.25
CA ALA A 28 5.51 -4.56 11.42
C ALA A 28 6.08 -5.83 10.76
N ASN A 29 5.63 -6.99 11.24
CA ASN A 29 5.96 -8.30 10.66
C ASN A 29 4.91 -8.74 9.63
N GLN A 30 3.79 -8.02 9.55
CA GLN A 30 2.72 -8.22 8.60
C GLN A 30 2.64 -6.97 7.73
N ILE A 31 3.01 -7.12 6.47
CA ILE A 31 3.08 -6.06 5.47
C ILE A 31 2.14 -6.43 4.33
N ASN A 32 1.13 -5.59 4.13
CA ASN A 32 0.20 -5.70 3.03
C ASN A 32 0.50 -4.57 2.02
N ALA A 33 0.46 -4.85 0.72
CA ALA A 33 0.72 -3.84 -0.29
C ALA A 33 -0.44 -3.72 -1.27
N PHE A 34 -0.90 -2.49 -1.51
CA PHE A 34 -1.80 -2.17 -2.63
C PHE A 34 -0.97 -1.81 -3.86
N VAL A 35 -1.31 -2.40 -5.01
CA VAL A 35 -0.58 -2.20 -6.28
C VAL A 35 -1.52 -1.95 -7.44
N LEU A 36 -1.06 -1.24 -8.46
CA LEU A 36 -1.86 -0.88 -9.64
C LEU A 36 -1.67 -1.87 -10.80
N ASN A 37 -0.59 -2.64 -10.81
CA ASN A 37 -0.26 -3.59 -11.86
C ASN A 37 0.51 -4.79 -11.31
N ASP A 38 0.67 -5.82 -12.15
CA ASP A 38 1.30 -7.09 -11.74
C ASP A 38 2.81 -6.95 -11.53
N ALA A 39 3.48 -6.02 -12.21
CA ALA A 39 4.92 -5.79 -12.05
C ALA A 39 5.24 -5.21 -10.66
N ASP A 40 4.47 -4.21 -10.23
CA ASP A 40 4.56 -3.64 -8.87
C ASP A 40 4.20 -4.70 -7.82
N GLY A 41 3.23 -5.57 -8.11
CA GLY A 41 2.88 -6.70 -7.25
C GLY A 41 4.02 -7.69 -7.04
N ALA A 42 4.69 -8.09 -8.13
CA ALA A 42 5.86 -8.96 -8.05
C ALA A 42 7.00 -8.29 -7.27
N GLN A 43 7.23 -6.99 -7.48
CA GLN A 43 8.24 -6.22 -6.76
C GLN A 43 7.92 -6.15 -5.26
N ALA A 44 6.67 -5.87 -4.88
CA ALA A 44 6.25 -5.83 -3.47
C ALA A 44 6.52 -7.15 -2.74
N ILE A 45 6.24 -8.29 -3.39
CA ILE A 45 6.55 -9.62 -2.84
C ILE A 45 8.06 -9.81 -2.65
N GLN A 46 8.87 -9.44 -3.65
CA GLN A 46 10.35 -9.50 -3.55
C GLN A 46 10.89 -8.63 -2.41
N LEU A 47 10.22 -7.51 -2.13
CA LEU A 47 10.54 -6.60 -1.02
C LEU A 47 9.96 -7.05 0.33
N GLY A 48 9.31 -8.21 0.41
CA GLY A 48 8.85 -8.81 1.66
C GLY A 48 7.41 -8.48 2.05
N ALA A 49 6.54 -8.09 1.10
CA ALA A 49 5.10 -8.04 1.35
C ALA A 49 4.58 -9.46 1.65
N ASN A 50 3.77 -9.59 2.71
CA ASN A 50 3.06 -10.83 3.04
C ASN A 50 1.85 -11.04 2.13
N HIS A 51 1.14 -9.96 1.82
CA HIS A 51 0.00 -9.97 0.90
C HIS A 51 0.05 -8.79 -0.06
N VAL A 52 -0.40 -9.04 -1.29
CA VAL A 52 -0.52 -8.02 -2.34
C VAL A 52 -1.95 -7.96 -2.83
N TRP A 53 -2.49 -6.75 -2.87
CA TRP A 53 -3.84 -6.42 -3.31
C TRP A 53 -3.76 -5.58 -4.57
N LYS A 54 -4.05 -6.19 -5.71
CA LYS A 54 -4.13 -5.47 -6.98
C LYS A 54 -5.43 -4.69 -7.05
N LEU A 55 -5.31 -3.37 -7.10
CA LEU A 55 -6.43 -2.46 -7.34
C LEU A 55 -6.84 -2.60 -8.82
N ASN A 56 -8.12 -2.92 -9.06
CA ASN A 56 -8.67 -3.17 -10.39
C ASN A 56 -9.81 -2.19 -10.71
N GLY A 57 -10.09 -2.00 -11.99
CA GLY A 57 -11.04 -1.00 -12.51
C GLY A 57 -10.31 0.04 -13.35
N LYS A 58 -10.74 0.20 -14.61
CA LYS A 58 -9.94 0.68 -15.76
C LYS A 58 -9.27 2.07 -15.63
N PRO A 59 -8.21 2.29 -16.43
CA PRO A 59 -7.33 3.46 -16.44
C PRO A 59 -7.79 4.53 -17.45
N ASP A 60 -7.19 5.71 -17.29
CA ASP A 60 -7.16 6.92 -18.13
C ASP A 60 -7.80 8.15 -17.49
N ASP A 61 -8.84 7.98 -16.66
CA ASP A 61 -9.60 9.12 -16.10
C ASP A 61 -9.93 9.02 -14.61
N ARG A 62 -9.39 8.00 -13.91
CA ARG A 62 -9.60 7.87 -12.46
C ARG A 62 -8.45 8.48 -11.67
N MET A 63 -8.83 9.34 -10.74
CA MET A 63 -7.92 9.91 -9.76
C MET A 63 -7.54 8.80 -8.77
N ILE A 64 -6.30 8.82 -8.27
CA ILE A 64 -5.82 7.79 -7.33
C ILE A 64 -6.69 7.73 -6.08
N GLU A 65 -7.22 8.90 -5.72
CA GLU A 65 -8.20 9.19 -4.68
C GLU A 65 -9.47 8.33 -4.81
N ASP A 66 -9.84 7.89 -6.01
CA ASP A 66 -11.00 7.01 -6.23
C ASP A 66 -10.79 5.62 -5.59
N TYR A 67 -9.54 5.21 -5.36
CA TYR A 67 -9.23 3.96 -4.68
C TYR A 67 -9.31 4.07 -3.15
N ALA A 68 -9.37 5.29 -2.57
CA ALA A 68 -9.35 5.48 -1.12
C ALA A 68 -10.47 4.71 -0.41
N GLY A 69 -11.69 4.70 -0.98
CA GLY A 69 -12.82 3.95 -0.44
C GLY A 69 -12.56 2.44 -0.39
N VAL A 70 -12.10 1.86 -1.50
CA VAL A 70 -11.82 0.42 -1.59
C VAL A 70 -10.63 0.04 -0.70
N MET A 71 -9.59 0.87 -0.63
CA MET A 71 -8.46 0.67 0.28
C MET A 71 -8.90 0.68 1.74
N ALA A 72 -9.69 1.68 2.15
CA ALA A 72 -10.21 1.78 3.51
C ALA A 72 -11.11 0.59 3.88
N ASP A 73 -11.98 0.16 2.97
CA ASP A 73 -12.86 -0.99 3.21
C ASP A 73 -12.08 -2.30 3.32
N THR A 74 -11.04 -2.46 2.48
CA THR A 74 -10.14 -3.62 2.56
C THR A 74 -9.37 -3.62 3.88
N ILE A 75 -8.82 -2.48 4.31
CA ILE A 75 -8.13 -2.36 5.60
C ILE A 75 -9.07 -2.73 6.75
N ARG A 76 -10.31 -2.22 6.76
CA ARG A 76 -11.30 -2.51 7.81
C ARG A 76 -11.64 -3.99 7.90
N GLN A 77 -11.76 -4.69 6.77
CA GLN A 77 -12.02 -6.13 6.74
C GLN A 77 -10.89 -6.96 7.35
N HIS A 78 -9.67 -6.42 7.35
CA HIS A 78 -8.46 -7.06 7.87
C HIS A 78 -8.03 -6.52 9.25
N GLY A 79 -8.89 -5.75 9.91
CA GLY A 79 -8.65 -5.16 11.24
C GLY A 79 -8.14 -3.72 11.15
N ALA A 80 -8.83 -2.82 11.86
CA ALA A 80 -8.55 -1.38 11.81
C ALA A 80 -7.27 -0.96 12.56
N ASP A 81 -6.68 -1.84 13.36
CA ASP A 81 -5.42 -1.60 14.05
C ASP A 81 -4.26 -1.85 13.08
N GLY A 82 -3.80 -0.80 12.42
CA GLY A 82 -2.69 -0.85 11.48
C GLY A 82 -2.21 0.54 11.07
N LEU A 83 -1.03 0.61 10.45
CA LEU A 83 -0.48 1.84 9.90
C LEU A 83 -0.55 1.81 8.37
N VAL A 84 -0.93 2.92 7.74
CA VAL A 84 -0.83 3.08 6.28
C VAL A 84 0.37 3.96 5.95
N LEU A 85 1.26 3.47 5.09
CA LEU A 85 2.38 4.21 4.53
C LEU A 85 2.07 4.62 3.10
N LEU A 86 2.10 5.93 2.86
CA LEU A 86 1.88 6.56 1.57
C LEU A 86 3.13 7.33 1.16
N PRO A 87 3.44 7.44 -0.14
CA PRO A 87 4.56 8.25 -0.59
C PRO A 87 4.27 9.73 -0.29
N ASN A 88 5.31 10.49 0.06
CA ASN A 88 5.21 11.94 0.20
C ASN A 88 5.15 12.62 -1.17
N THR A 89 4.10 12.32 -1.93
CA THR A 89 3.76 12.92 -3.22
C THR A 89 2.44 13.67 -3.08
N ARG A 90 2.11 14.54 -4.04
CA ARG A 90 0.81 15.24 -4.07
C ARG A 90 -0.37 14.28 -3.96
N ARG A 91 -0.32 13.16 -4.70
CA ARG A 91 -1.38 12.15 -4.70
C ARG A 91 -1.40 11.32 -3.42
N GLY A 92 -0.23 10.96 -2.88
CA GLY A 92 -0.15 10.32 -1.56
C GLY A 92 -0.73 11.20 -0.45
N THR A 93 -0.54 12.53 -0.54
CA THR A 93 -1.15 13.49 0.40
C THR A 93 -2.66 13.57 0.26
N LEU A 94 -3.20 13.47 -0.97
CA LEU A 94 -4.65 13.51 -1.22
C LEU A 94 -5.37 12.21 -0.81
N LEU A 95 -4.61 11.12 -0.66
CA LEU A 95 -5.11 9.83 -0.16
C LEU A 95 -5.16 9.73 1.38
N ALA A 96 -4.36 10.53 2.08
CA ALA A 96 -4.21 10.49 3.54
C ALA A 96 -5.36 11.21 4.24
#